data_AF-A0A1I0I8G0-F1
#
_entry.id   AF-A0A1I0I8G0-F1
#
_cell.length_a   1.000
_cell.length_b   1.000
_cell.length_c   1.000
_cell.angle_alpha   90.00
_cell.angle_beta   90.00
_cell.angle_gamma   90.00
#
_symmetry.space_group_name_H-M   'P 1'
#
loop_
_entity.id
_entity.type
_entity.pdbx_description
1 polymer ?
#
loop_
_entity_poly.entity_id
_entity_poly.type
_entity_poly.pdbx_seq_one_letter_code
_entity_poly.pdbx_strand_id
1 'polypeptide(L)'
;MIKKRRWLTFFLAMIPGVGHMYLGYKKKGLEFMAGASICIIFISSSSPEFSFALAALWFYQLFDALQKVNWMKMVHAEHERMMYQPDGYGAPWSMGFTPPPGYPGYPVLPEEDINPVWMGIGCVAAGVLLMVITVFPWLWRILSDMNIGSILLALGLIGYGYMMLKKNSRV
;
A
#
# COMPACT_ATOMS: atom_id res chain seq x y z
N MET A 1 -2.54 17.89 18.84
CA MET A 1 -1.33 17.64 18.00
C MET A 1 -1.02 16.15 17.98
N ILE A 2 -1.14 15.48 16.83
CA ILE A 2 -0.86 14.03 16.74
C ILE A 2 0.64 13.83 16.48
N LYS A 3 1.43 13.65 17.54
CA LYS A 3 2.88 13.44 17.43
C LYS A 3 3.19 11.99 17.08
N LYS A 4 3.05 11.61 15.79
CA LYS A 4 3.41 10.25 15.33
C LYS A 4 4.92 10.01 15.51
N ARG A 5 5.29 8.98 16.28
CA ARG A 5 6.68 8.62 16.55
C ARG A 5 7.26 7.73 15.44
N ARG A 6 8.38 8.14 14.85
CA ARG A 6 9.11 7.38 13.80
C ARG A 6 9.50 5.98 14.21
N TRP A 7 9.99 5.80 15.44
CA TRP A 7 10.37 4.49 15.96
C TRP A 7 9.18 3.55 16.13
N LEU A 8 8.02 4.08 16.56
CA LEU A 8 6.79 3.30 16.61
C LEU A 8 6.33 2.93 15.20
N THR A 9 6.37 3.87 14.24
CA THR A 9 6.10 3.56 12.83
C THR A 9 7.00 2.47 12.29
N PHE A 10 8.29 2.45 12.64
CA PHE A 10 9.23 1.41 12.21
C PHE A 10 8.80 0.01 12.68
N PHE A 11 8.49 -0.15 13.97
CA PHE A 11 8.04 -1.45 14.47
C PHE A 11 6.69 -1.87 13.90
N LEU A 12 5.74 -0.93 13.80
CA LEU A 12 4.43 -1.22 13.21
C LEU A 12 4.55 -1.54 11.72
N ALA A 13 5.49 -0.93 11.01
CA ALA A 13 5.75 -1.23 9.60
C ALA A 13 6.48 -2.56 9.38
N MET A 14 6.99 -3.24 10.41
CA MET A 14 7.46 -4.62 10.26
C MET A 14 6.30 -5.59 9.99
N ILE A 15 5.10 -5.26 10.46
CA ILE A 15 3.89 -6.00 10.09
C ILE A 15 3.35 -5.35 8.81
N PRO A 16 3.20 -6.10 7.71
CA PRO A 16 2.80 -5.54 6.43
C PRO A 16 1.49 -4.75 6.56
N GLY A 17 1.52 -3.46 6.17
CA GLY A 17 0.38 -2.55 6.14
C GLY A 17 0.00 -1.87 7.47
N VAL A 18 0.46 -2.37 8.62
CA VAL A 18 0.09 -1.80 9.93
C VAL A 18 0.75 -0.44 10.17
N GLY A 19 1.98 -0.25 9.69
CA GLY A 19 2.67 1.05 9.72
C GLY A 19 1.89 2.16 9.02
N HIS A 20 1.35 1.90 7.83
CA HIS A 20 0.52 2.83 7.07
C HIS A 20 -0.79 3.15 7.77
N MET A 21 -1.44 2.15 8.38
CA MET A 21 -2.68 2.36 9.12
C MET A 21 -2.46 3.24 10.37
N TYR A 22 -1.35 3.05 11.09
CA TYR A 22 -0.98 3.92 12.21
C TYR A 22 -0.75 5.37 11.78
N LEU A 23 -0.24 5.57 10.58
CA LEU A 23 -0.02 6.88 9.97
C LEU A 23 -1.30 7.54 9.44
N GLY A 24 -2.44 6.84 9.41
CA GLY A 24 -3.68 7.34 8.82
C GLY A 24 -3.75 7.16 7.30
N TYR A 25 -3.06 6.16 6.75
CA TYR A 25 -3.18 5.74 5.35
C TYR A 25 -3.82 4.34 5.29
N LYS A 26 -5.13 4.26 5.61
CA LYS A 26 -5.82 2.95 5.78
C LYS A 26 -5.87 2.13 4.49
N LYS A 27 -6.20 2.77 3.36
CA LYS A 27 -6.28 2.12 2.04
C LYS A 27 -4.96 1.47 1.65
N LYS A 28 -3.86 2.22 1.75
CA LYS A 28 -2.52 1.71 1.47
C LYS A 28 -2.11 0.60 2.42
N GLY A 29 -2.44 0.73 3.71
CA GLY A 29 -2.22 -0.35 4.67
C GLY A 29 -2.91 -1.65 4.27
N LEU A 30 -4.19 -1.57 3.89
CA LEU A 30 -4.96 -2.72 3.46
C LEU A 30 -4.42 -3.35 2.16
N GLU A 31 -4.02 -2.53 1.19
CA GLU A 31 -3.40 -3.01 -0.06
C GLU A 31 -2.16 -3.88 0.23
N PHE A 32 -1.27 -3.43 1.14
CA PHE A 32 -0.09 -4.20 1.53
C PHE A 32 -0.44 -5.46 2.33
N MET A 33 -1.44 -5.41 3.22
CA MET A 33 -1.92 -6.60 3.95
C MET A 33 -2.50 -7.66 3.01
N ALA A 34 -3.33 -7.24 2.05
CA ALA A 34 -3.91 -8.12 1.05
C ALA A 34 -2.84 -8.73 0.15
N GLY A 35 -1.92 -7.90 -0.35
CA GLY A 35 -0.79 -8.36 -1.17
C GLY A 35 0.09 -9.39 -0.45
N ALA A 36 0.47 -9.10 0.80
CA ALA A 36 1.25 -10.04 1.62
C ALA A 36 0.49 -11.36 1.86
N SER A 37 -0.82 -11.30 2.14
CA SER A 37 -1.67 -12.48 2.36
C SER A 37 -1.74 -13.37 1.11
N ILE A 38 -1.91 -12.76 -0.07
CA ILE A 38 -1.90 -13.47 -1.35
C ILE A 38 -0.55 -14.16 -1.54
N CYS A 39 0.57 -13.45 -1.39
CA CYS A 39 1.89 -14.07 -1.53
C CYS A 39 2.05 -15.28 -0.58
N ILE A 40 1.62 -15.16 0.68
CA ILE A 40 1.69 -16.25 1.67
C ILE A 40 0.87 -17.47 1.25
N ILE A 41 -0.35 -17.28 0.74
CA ILE A 41 -1.20 -18.39 0.26
C ILE A 41 -0.52 -19.14 -0.89
N PHE A 42 0.12 -18.41 -1.81
CA PHE A 42 0.77 -18.99 -2.99
C PHE A 42 2.19 -19.54 -2.72
N ILE A 43 2.82 -19.25 -1.57
CA ILE A 43 4.11 -19.85 -1.18
C ILE A 43 4.01 -21.38 -1.10
N SER A 44 2.84 -21.93 -0.72
CA SER A 44 2.62 -23.39 -0.65
C SER A 44 2.70 -24.09 -2.02
N SER A 45 2.67 -23.35 -3.13
CA SER A 45 2.78 -23.89 -4.49
C SER A 45 4.23 -24.11 -4.97
N SER A 46 5.20 -24.16 -4.04
CA SER A 46 6.64 -24.45 -4.29
C SER A 46 7.34 -23.55 -5.33
N SER A 47 6.75 -22.40 -5.65
CA SER A 47 7.26 -21.43 -6.62
C SER A 47 8.07 -20.36 -5.88
N PRO A 48 9.41 -20.29 -6.02
CA PRO A 48 10.27 -19.35 -5.26
C PRO A 48 9.98 -17.87 -5.55
N GLU A 49 9.30 -17.56 -6.65
CA GLU A 49 8.94 -16.23 -7.10
C GLU A 49 8.04 -15.50 -6.09
N PHE A 50 7.13 -16.20 -5.41
CA PHE A 50 6.23 -15.59 -4.43
C PHE A 50 6.94 -15.24 -3.11
N SER A 51 7.93 -16.04 -2.70
CA SER A 51 8.79 -15.72 -1.55
C SER A 51 9.63 -14.47 -1.82
N PHE A 52 10.15 -14.34 -3.06
CA PHE A 52 10.86 -13.14 -3.48
C PHE A 52 9.93 -11.92 -3.56
N ALA A 53 8.74 -12.07 -4.15
CA ALA A 53 7.74 -11.01 -4.23
C ALA A 53 7.28 -10.55 -2.84
N LEU A 54 7.08 -11.47 -1.89
CA LEU A 54 6.75 -11.16 -0.50
C LEU A 54 7.87 -10.35 0.16
N ALA A 55 9.13 -10.76 0.00
CA ALA A 55 10.28 -10.04 0.53
C ALA A 55 10.36 -8.63 -0.07
N ALA A 56 10.24 -8.50 -1.39
CA ALA A 56 10.25 -7.21 -2.08
C ALA A 56 9.11 -6.29 -1.61
N LEU A 57 7.89 -6.83 -1.49
CA LEU A 57 6.72 -6.10 -0.98
C LEU A 57 6.95 -5.65 0.46
N TRP A 58 7.51 -6.51 1.31
CA TRP A 58 7.79 -6.22 2.71
C TRP A 58 8.80 -5.07 2.87
N PHE A 59 9.92 -5.12 2.14
CA PHE A 59 10.90 -4.03 2.16
C PHE A 59 10.30 -2.74 1.60
N TYR A 60 9.59 -2.82 0.47
CA TYR A 60 8.97 -1.66 -0.16
C TYR A 60 8.01 -0.95 0.80
N GLN A 61 7.08 -1.67 1.43
CA GLN A 61 6.12 -1.06 2.35
C GLN A 61 6.78 -0.55 3.64
N LEU A 62 7.84 -1.21 4.12
CA LEU A 62 8.62 -0.71 5.27
C LEU A 62 9.24 0.66 4.95
N PHE A 63 9.93 0.78 3.82
CA PHE A 63 10.53 2.05 3.40
C PHE A 63 9.47 3.12 3.11
N ASP A 64 8.37 2.77 2.45
CA ASP A 64 7.27 3.71 2.16
C ASP A 64 6.66 4.28 3.45
N ALA A 65 6.41 3.44 4.47
CA ALA A 65 5.92 3.91 5.77
C ALA A 65 6.92 4.85 6.46
N LEU A 66 8.22 4.55 6.38
CA LEU A 66 9.29 5.39 6.95
C LEU A 66 9.43 6.73 6.21
N GLN A 67 9.29 6.74 4.89
CA GLN A 67 9.29 7.97 4.10
C GLN A 67 8.08 8.83 4.43
N LYS A 68 6.88 8.24 4.56
CA LYS A 68 5.65 8.94 4.94
C LYS A 68 5.72 9.59 6.33
N VAL A 69 6.28 8.90 7.34
CA VAL A 69 6.47 9.54 8.66
C VAL A 69 7.52 10.64 8.63
N ASN A 70 8.54 10.53 7.78
CA ASN A 70 9.54 11.59 7.62
C ASN A 70 8.93 12.81 6.94
N TRP A 71 8.15 12.59 5.88
CA TRP A 71 7.35 13.62 5.21
C TRP A 71 6.47 14.35 6.21
N MET A 72 5.64 13.62 6.97
CA MET A 72 4.80 14.22 8.01
C MET A 72 5.56 15.10 8.99
N LYS A 73 6.73 14.66 9.45
CA LYS A 73 7.56 15.46 10.37
C LYS A 73 8.10 16.74 9.72
N MET A 74 8.55 16.66 8.46
CA MET A 74 9.01 17.83 7.71
C MET A 74 7.88 18.84 7.55
N VAL A 75 6.69 18.36 7.17
CA VAL A 75 5.48 19.20 7.05
C VAL A 75 5.19 19.93 8.36
N HIS A 76 5.20 19.23 9.49
CA HIS A 76 4.94 19.85 10.79
C HIS A 76 6.01 20.86 11.20
N ALA A 77 7.29 20.56 10.94
CA ALA A 77 8.38 21.49 11.22
C ALA A 77 8.30 22.76 10.35
N GLU A 78 7.87 22.61 9.09
CA GLU A 78 7.61 23.73 8.19
C GLU A 78 6.39 24.54 8.65
N HIS A 79 5.32 23.88 9.11
CA HIS A 79 4.15 24.56 9.68
C HIS A 79 4.51 25.40 10.91
N GLU A 80 5.30 24.83 11.83
CA GLU A 80 5.80 25.55 12.99
C GLU A 80 6.63 26.76 12.54
N ARG A 81 7.50 26.62 11.54
CA ARG A 81 8.22 27.77 10.96
C ARG A 81 7.30 28.85 10.42
N MET A 82 6.26 28.49 9.66
CA MET A 82 5.28 29.44 9.12
C MET A 82 4.50 30.17 10.23
N MET A 83 4.21 29.51 11.36
CA MET A 83 3.48 30.11 12.49
C MET A 83 4.29 31.16 13.25
N TYR A 84 5.63 31.07 13.24
CA TYR A 84 6.51 31.97 13.98
C TYR A 84 7.23 33.01 13.08
N GLN A 85 6.95 33.04 11.77
CA GLN A 85 7.58 33.99 10.85
C GLN A 85 6.88 35.37 10.88
N PRO A 86 7.61 36.48 11.12
CA PRO A 86 7.01 37.82 11.24
C PRO A 86 6.54 38.46 9.92
N ASP A 87 6.84 37.88 8.76
CA ASP A 87 6.68 38.52 7.45
C ASP A 87 5.46 38.01 6.65
N GLY A 88 4.49 38.91 6.44
CA GLY A 88 3.30 38.72 5.61
C GLY A 88 3.54 38.69 4.10
N TYR A 89 4.76 38.39 3.64
CA TYR A 89 5.08 38.20 2.22
C TYR A 89 5.30 36.72 1.94
N GLY A 90 4.25 36.10 1.39
CA GLY A 90 4.12 34.66 1.19
C GLY A 90 5.34 33.98 0.57
N ALA A 91 5.69 32.83 1.12
CA ALA A 91 6.63 31.90 0.50
C ALA A 91 6.07 31.42 -0.85
N PRO A 92 6.72 31.68 -1.99
CA PRO A 92 6.24 31.23 -3.32
C PRO A 92 6.29 29.70 -3.52
N TRP A 93 6.87 28.96 -2.57
CA TRP A 93 7.39 27.60 -2.80
C TRP A 93 6.57 26.47 -2.15
N SER A 94 5.41 26.74 -1.54
CA SER A 94 4.51 25.69 -1.03
C SER A 94 3.78 24.90 -2.13
N MET A 95 3.93 25.31 -3.40
CA MET A 95 3.19 24.83 -4.58
C MET A 95 3.43 23.36 -4.99
N GLY A 96 4.28 22.61 -4.28
CA GLY A 96 4.51 21.18 -4.53
C GLY A 96 4.23 20.27 -3.33
N PHE A 97 3.79 20.83 -2.21
CA PHE A 97 3.71 20.10 -0.95
C PHE A 97 2.31 19.54 -0.74
N THR A 98 2.13 18.23 -0.93
CA THR A 98 0.86 17.58 -0.58
C THR A 98 0.78 17.43 0.95
N PRO A 99 -0.19 18.08 1.61
CA PRO A 99 -0.32 18.00 3.06
C PRO A 99 -0.70 16.57 3.47
N PRO A 100 -0.14 16.05 4.57
CA PRO A 100 -0.47 14.72 5.07
C PRO A 100 -1.91 14.67 5.63
N PRO A 101 -2.53 13.48 5.71
CA PRO A 101 -3.87 13.33 6.27
C PRO A 101 -3.98 13.93 7.69
N GLY A 102 -5.03 14.71 7.94
CA GLY A 102 -5.30 15.31 9.26
C GLY A 102 -4.46 16.55 9.62
N TYR A 103 -3.89 17.23 8.64
CA TYR A 103 -3.10 18.45 8.84
C TYR A 103 -3.98 19.69 9.19
N PRO A 104 -3.60 20.52 10.19
CA PRO A 104 -4.42 21.67 10.63
C PRO A 104 -4.62 22.73 9.54
N GLY A 105 -5.83 23.27 9.42
CA GLY A 105 -6.14 24.38 8.50
C GLY A 105 -6.30 23.98 7.03
N TYR A 106 -6.03 22.72 6.68
CA TYR A 106 -6.35 22.17 5.37
C TYR A 106 -7.64 21.35 5.47
N PRO A 107 -8.51 21.36 4.44
CA PRO A 107 -9.57 20.37 4.35
C PRO A 107 -8.92 19.00 4.51
N VAL A 108 -9.50 18.14 5.35
CA VAL A 108 -9.19 16.71 5.27
C VAL A 108 -9.55 16.33 3.85
N LEU A 109 -8.54 16.26 2.96
CA LEU A 109 -8.71 15.63 1.66
C LEU A 109 -9.42 14.33 1.96
N PRO A 110 -10.51 13.99 1.23
CA PRO A 110 -11.14 12.71 1.41
C PRO A 110 -10.00 11.71 1.35
N GLU A 111 -9.64 11.13 2.50
CA GLU A 111 -8.87 9.90 2.50
C GLU A 111 -9.66 9.06 1.50
N GLU A 112 -9.02 8.53 0.43
CA GLU A 112 -9.74 7.70 -0.53
C GLU A 112 -10.34 6.54 0.30
N ASP A 113 -11.54 6.78 0.82
CA ASP A 113 -12.16 5.97 1.82
C ASP A 113 -12.42 4.70 1.07
N ILE A 114 -11.88 3.62 1.60
CA ILE A 114 -12.03 2.31 1.02
C ILE A 114 -13.54 2.10 0.90
N ASN A 115 -14.05 2.13 -0.33
CA ASN A 115 -15.47 1.95 -0.52
C ASN A 115 -15.81 0.55 0.03
N PRO A 116 -16.61 0.47 1.10
CA PRO A 116 -16.82 -0.76 1.84
C PRO A 116 -17.42 -1.86 0.95
N VAL A 117 -18.13 -1.47 -0.12
CA VAL A 117 -18.67 -2.38 -1.13
C VAL A 117 -17.55 -3.08 -1.90
N TRP A 118 -16.56 -2.33 -2.41
CA TRP A 118 -15.45 -2.91 -3.17
C TRP A 118 -14.55 -3.79 -2.28
N MET A 119 -14.35 -3.38 -1.03
CA MET A 119 -13.63 -4.21 -0.05
C MET A 119 -14.41 -5.48 0.29
N GLY A 120 -15.72 -5.38 0.48
CA GLY A 120 -16.60 -6.51 0.73
C GLY A 120 -16.61 -7.51 -0.42
N ILE A 121 -16.75 -7.03 -1.66
CA ILE A 121 -16.66 -7.87 -2.87
C ILE A 121 -15.30 -8.57 -2.94
N GLY A 122 -14.20 -7.85 -2.67
CA GLY A 122 -12.86 -8.42 -2.64
C GLY A 122 -12.71 -9.54 -1.61
N CYS A 123 -13.19 -9.33 -0.38
CA CYS A 123 -13.17 -10.35 0.68
C CYS A 123 -14.03 -11.57 0.32
N VAL A 124 -15.23 -11.38 -0.23
CA VAL A 124 -16.09 -12.48 -0.65
C VAL A 124 -15.44 -13.28 -1.78
N ALA A 125 -14.89 -12.61 -2.79
CA ALA A 125 -14.19 -13.28 -3.88
C ALA A 125 -12.96 -14.07 -3.39
N ALA A 126 -12.18 -13.49 -2.47
CA ALA A 126 -11.05 -14.18 -1.85
C ALA A 126 -11.49 -15.40 -1.02
N GLY A 127 -12.58 -15.28 -0.26
CA GLY A 127 -13.15 -16.39 0.50
C GLY A 127 -13.66 -17.52 -0.39
N VAL A 128 -14.35 -17.20 -1.49
CA VAL A 128 -14.79 -18.18 -2.50
C VAL A 128 -13.59 -18.86 -3.16
N LEU A 129 -12.56 -18.11 -3.53
CA LEU A 129 -11.34 -18.66 -4.10
C LEU A 129 -10.66 -19.65 -3.13
N LEU A 130 -10.53 -19.27 -1.86
CA LEU A 130 -10.01 -20.15 -0.81
C LEU A 130 -10.88 -21.39 -0.63
N MET A 131 -12.20 -21.25 -0.69
CA MET A 131 -13.12 -22.37 -0.63
C MET A 131 -12.91 -23.32 -1.82
N VAL A 132 -12.73 -22.80 -3.04
CA VAL A 132 -12.45 -23.63 -4.22
C VAL A 132 -11.11 -24.36 -4.10
N ILE A 133 -10.07 -23.67 -3.64
CA ILE A 133 -8.73 -24.25 -3.42
C ILE A 133 -8.79 -25.39 -2.40
N THR A 134 -9.54 -25.20 -1.32
CA THR A 134 -9.65 -26.19 -0.24
C THR A 134 -10.57 -27.36 -0.59
N VAL A 135 -11.64 -27.14 -1.35
CA VAL A 135 -12.61 -28.18 -1.74
C VAL A 135 -12.08 -29.07 -2.88
N PHE A 136 -11.27 -28.54 -3.81
CA PHE A 136 -10.76 -29.29 -4.97
C PHE A 136 -9.22 -29.37 -5.00
N PRO A 137 -8.61 -30.14 -4.08
CA PRO A 137 -7.15 -30.22 -3.96
C PRO A 137 -6.45 -30.86 -5.17
N TRP A 138 -7.14 -31.71 -5.94
CA TRP A 138 -6.59 -32.33 -7.14
C TRP A 138 -6.44 -31.33 -8.29
N LEU A 139 -7.43 -30.46 -8.51
CA LEU A 139 -7.36 -29.40 -9.51
C LEU A 139 -6.24 -28.42 -9.17
N TRP A 140 -6.10 -28.07 -7.89
CA TRP A 140 -5.03 -27.20 -7.40
C TRP A 140 -3.63 -27.79 -7.62
N ARG A 141 -3.45 -29.10 -7.40
CA ARG A 141 -2.17 -29.78 -7.67
C ARG A 141 -1.81 -29.74 -9.15
N ILE A 142 -2.74 -30.06 -10.04
CA ILE A 142 -2.50 -30.00 -11.50
C ILE A 142 -2.17 -28.57 -11.95
N LEU A 143 -2.90 -27.57 -11.44
CA LEU A 143 -2.61 -26.17 -11.71
C LEU A 143 -1.22 -25.77 -11.19
N SER A 144 -0.85 -26.20 -9.98
CA SER A 144 0.46 -25.95 -9.37
C SER A 144 1.61 -26.59 -10.14
N ASP A 145 1.42 -27.81 -10.66
CA ASP A 145 2.45 -28.58 -11.36
C ASP A 145 2.86 -27.95 -12.71
N MET A 146 2.02 -27.07 -13.27
CA MET A 146 2.29 -26.34 -14.51
C MET A 146 3.07 -25.03 -14.33
N ASN A 147 3.68 -24.77 -13.16
CA ASN A 147 4.31 -23.47 -12.83
C ASN A 147 3.37 -22.27 -13.03
N ILE A 148 2.07 -22.45 -12.76
CA ILE A 148 1.05 -21.43 -13.07
C ILE A 148 1.27 -20.12 -12.31
N GLY A 149 2.00 -20.17 -11.19
CA GLY A 149 2.39 -18.99 -10.43
C GLY A 149 3.20 -17.98 -11.24
N SER A 150 4.21 -18.44 -11.98
CA SER A 150 5.02 -17.58 -12.84
C SER A 150 4.26 -17.16 -14.09
N ILE A 151 3.37 -18.01 -14.63
CA ILE A 151 2.49 -17.67 -15.75
C ILE A 151 1.50 -16.56 -15.36
N LEU A 152 0.84 -16.68 -14.20
CA LEU A 152 -0.09 -15.66 -13.68
C LEU A 152 0.63 -14.35 -13.35
N LEU A 153 1.82 -14.44 -12.75
CA LEU A 153 2.64 -13.27 -12.45
C LEU A 153 3.07 -12.56 -13.75
N ALA A 154 3.49 -13.31 -14.77
CA ALA A 154 3.84 -12.78 -16.08
C ALA A 154 2.63 -12.11 -16.77
N LEU A 155 1.48 -12.80 -16.84
CA LEU A 155 0.25 -12.24 -17.40
C LEU A 155 -0.22 -10.98 -16.64
N GLY A 156 -0.11 -10.99 -15.30
CA GLY A 156 -0.41 -9.85 -14.46
C GLY A 156 0.51 -8.65 -14.73
N LEU A 157 1.82 -8.88 -14.88
CA LEU A 157 2.80 -7.86 -15.22
C LEU A 157 2.57 -7.27 -16.62
N ILE A 158 2.29 -8.11 -17.61
CA ILE A 158 1.97 -7.69 -18.98
C ILE A 158 0.68 -6.85 -18.97
N GLY A 159 -0.37 -7.32 -18.30
CA GLY A 159 -1.63 -6.60 -18.18
C GLY A 159 -1.49 -5.25 -17.46
N TYR A 160 -0.74 -5.22 -16.35
CA TYR A 160 -0.46 -3.99 -15.61
C TYR A 160 0.37 -3.00 -16.42
N GLY A 161 1.41 -3.47 -17.12
CA GLY A 161 2.22 -2.67 -18.04
C GLY A 161 1.39 -2.06 -19.17
N TYR A 162 0.51 -2.86 -19.80
CA TYR A 162 -0.42 -2.38 -20.82
C TYR A 162 -1.40 -1.32 -20.27
N MET A 163 -1.95 -1.54 -19.08
CA MET A 163 -2.83 -0.56 -18.42
C MET A 163 -2.10 0.76 -18.15
N MET A 164 -0.84 0.69 -17.69
CA MET A 164 -0.02 1.87 -17.42
C MET A 164 0.23 2.67 -18.71
N LEU A 165 0.55 1.99 -19.81
CA LEU A 165 0.71 2.62 -21.13
C LEU A 165 -0.58 3.29 -21.60
N LYS A 166 -1.74 2.62 -21.46
CA LYS A 166 -3.04 3.17 -21.85
C LYS A 166 -3.43 4.40 -21.03
N LYS A 167 -3.10 4.44 -19.73
CA LYS A 167 -3.31 5.62 -18.87
C LYS A 167 -2.36 6.76 -19.19
N ASN A 168 -1.15 6.46 -19.65
CA ASN A 168 -0.12 7.45 -19.99
C ASN A 168 -0.22 7.99 -21.42
N SER A 169 -1.06 7.41 -22.28
CA SER A 169 -1.28 7.85 -23.68
C SER A 169 -2.07 9.17 -23.82
N ARG A 170 -2.21 9.97 -22.76
CA ARG A 170 -2.67 11.37 -22.85
C ARG A 170 -1.50 12.36 -22.84
N VAL A 171 -0.41 11.97 -23.48
CA VAL A 171 0.65 12.84 -24.00
C VAL A 171 0.72 12.60 -25.49
#